data_AF-A0A6C0HK90-F1
#
_entry.id   AF-A0A6C0HK90-F1
#
_cell.length_a   1.000
_cell.length_b   1.000
_cell.length_c   1.000
_cell.angle_alpha   90.00
_cell.angle_beta   90.00
_cell.angle_gamma   90.00
#
_symmetry.space_group_name_H-M   'P 1'
#
loop_
_entity.id
_entity.type
_entity.pdbx_description
1 polymer ?
#
loop_
_entity_poly.entity_id
_entity_poly.type
_entity_poly.pdbx_seq_one_letter_code
_entity_poly.pdbx_strand_id
1 'polypeptide(L)'
;MPPSQKHVPDLRTSNVPIEVHKLTNIQGLQEQAQAHWGLRRIQPFFPCIQKLFKMETIRTPYPFGIKSRYGLQTISGPDRVFSGGVEQKVHLKKSMLFSSYNVMRGDYAGTGLPQSEDTRSARLQSPHNSAYVGSLASILLSETGCPHFPKVYGVFSGVAEKHSIDISYDYEDLCDRSWFSQNIGHFFELKIKSPDKIDLELEDADSEVDLGIQDLPPMDVVAAPPAGAAVLEEVVSSDDEDDDEDDEDEDGSYDSECSTDYCFEIRSRSSGGTTEPSDEPFDDPEEDDGFAHAVFKDAPIQITVMEQCEGTLYRLFKENPEVEKRCAWIAQVIFALSFAQRTFGLVHNDLHVMNVMYVPTDKEFFYYSMAGGTAGKRTTYRVPTYGKLIKIIDFDRATFSVKLPKLREAKFFMSDQFHPDEEAGGQYNVEPFYNPKYPEVKPNASFDLVRLAASVFWDCFPHGVSDEYSANPLYRMFMQWLTLPDGTSVLFRNAREGDKHERYGGFQLYKAIARWSRDAVPRKQVELFGSPYVFESKVPAGEDCLFVDV
;
A
#
# COMPACT_ATOMS: atom_id res chain seq x y z
N MET A 1 -26.82 -39.83 -0.69
CA MET A 1 -25.86 -38.71 -0.91
C MET A 1 -24.83 -38.74 0.20
N PRO A 2 -23.55 -38.46 -0.06
CA PRO A 2 -22.61 -38.12 1.01
C PRO A 2 -23.08 -36.82 1.69
N PRO A 3 -22.78 -36.60 2.99
CA PRO A 3 -23.05 -35.32 3.62
C PRO A 3 -22.21 -34.24 2.93
N SER A 4 -22.83 -33.13 2.54
CA SER A 4 -22.06 -31.98 2.05
C SER A 4 -21.19 -31.46 3.20
N GLN A 5 -19.87 -31.58 3.03
CA GLN A 5 -18.94 -30.85 3.89
C GLN A 5 -19.27 -29.37 3.76
N LYS A 6 -19.72 -28.74 4.85
CA LYS A 6 -19.94 -27.30 4.86
C LYS A 6 -18.60 -26.64 4.61
N HIS A 7 -18.42 -26.04 3.43
CA HIS A 7 -17.20 -25.35 3.06
C HIS A 7 -16.95 -24.21 4.05
N VAL A 8 -16.04 -24.43 4.99
CA VAL A 8 -15.73 -23.46 6.03
C VAL A 8 -14.85 -22.38 5.39
N PRO A 9 -15.23 -21.09 5.41
CA PRO A 9 -14.47 -20.06 4.71
C PRO A 9 -13.04 -19.98 5.23
N ASP A 10 -12.10 -19.71 4.31
CA ASP A 10 -10.67 -19.55 4.61
C ASP A 10 -10.45 -18.28 5.46
N LEU A 11 -11.05 -17.16 5.08
CA LEU A 11 -11.10 -15.92 5.87
C LEU A 11 -12.13 -16.03 7.01
N ARG A 12 -11.74 -15.72 8.25
CA ARG A 12 -12.62 -15.75 9.44
C ARG A 12 -12.31 -14.65 10.43
N THR A 13 -13.34 -14.17 11.13
CA THR A 13 -13.20 -13.16 12.19
C THR A 13 -13.52 -13.75 13.56
N SER A 14 -12.57 -13.62 14.49
CA SER A 14 -12.71 -13.96 15.91
C SER A 14 -13.13 -12.72 16.72
N ASN A 15 -13.60 -12.92 17.95
CA ASN A 15 -13.83 -11.81 18.88
C ASN A 15 -12.48 -11.26 19.37
N VAL A 16 -12.21 -9.96 19.20
CA VAL A 16 -10.97 -9.32 19.67
C VAL A 16 -11.30 -8.22 20.70
N PRO A 17 -10.78 -8.31 21.94
CA PRO A 17 -11.13 -7.37 23.02
C PRO A 17 -10.33 -6.06 22.93
N ILE A 18 -10.72 -5.19 22.00
CA ILE A 18 -10.14 -3.85 21.84
C ILE A 18 -10.95 -2.81 22.62
N GLU A 19 -10.25 -1.88 23.26
CA GLU A 19 -10.84 -0.77 24.02
C GLU A 19 -10.49 0.58 23.40
N VAL A 20 -11.35 1.58 23.64
CA VAL A 20 -11.02 3.00 23.46
C VAL A 20 -10.78 3.66 24.81
N HIS A 21 -9.89 4.65 24.84
CA HIS A 21 -9.60 5.45 26.02
C HIS A 21 -9.46 6.93 25.65
N LYS A 22 -9.72 7.82 26.61
CA LYS A 22 -9.48 9.25 26.45
C LYS A 22 -8.02 9.56 26.80
N LEU A 23 -7.26 10.10 25.86
CA LEU A 23 -5.92 10.63 26.11
C LEU A 23 -6.06 11.94 26.89
N THR A 24 -5.57 11.96 28.12
CA THR A 24 -5.63 13.13 29.00
C THR A 24 -4.52 14.13 28.71
N ASN A 25 -3.32 13.65 28.35
CA ASN A 25 -2.15 14.48 28.01
C ASN A 25 -2.12 14.95 26.54
N ILE A 26 -3.29 15.13 25.90
CA ILE A 26 -3.34 15.42 24.46
C ILE A 26 -2.67 16.76 24.09
N GLN A 27 -2.74 17.78 24.96
CA GLN A 27 -2.07 19.05 24.74
C GLN A 27 -0.54 18.91 24.76
N GLY A 28 0.02 18.24 25.77
CA GLY A 28 1.47 18.01 25.84
C GLY A 28 1.99 17.20 24.65
N LEU A 29 1.21 16.20 24.20
CA LEU A 29 1.53 15.46 22.97
C LEU A 29 1.43 16.34 21.71
N GLN A 30 0.50 17.29 21.63
CA GLN A 30 0.42 18.25 20.51
C GLN A 30 1.63 19.20 20.46
N GLU A 31 2.03 19.74 21.61
CA GLU A 31 3.21 20.61 21.73
C GLU A 31 4.50 19.86 21.33
N GLN A 32 4.66 18.62 21.81
CA GLN A 32 5.81 17.78 21.47
C GLN A 32 5.79 17.28 20.01
N ALA A 33 4.63 16.94 19.45
CA ALA A 33 4.50 16.51 18.06
C ALA A 33 4.77 17.65 17.07
N GLN A 34 4.43 18.90 17.43
CA GLN A 34 4.86 20.04 16.64
C GLN A 34 6.39 20.22 16.72
N ALA A 35 6.95 20.22 17.94
CA ALA A 35 8.39 20.43 18.17
C ALA A 35 9.31 19.36 17.55
N HIS A 36 8.91 18.09 17.55
CA HIS A 36 9.75 16.97 17.09
C HIS A 36 9.38 16.40 15.71
N TRP A 37 8.11 16.48 15.30
CA TRP A 37 7.61 15.78 14.10
C TRP A 37 7.07 16.71 12.99
N GLY A 38 6.95 18.01 13.26
CA GLY A 38 6.33 19.00 12.36
C GLY A 38 4.81 18.83 12.24
N LEU A 39 4.16 18.29 13.28
CA LEU A 39 2.74 17.90 13.25
C LEU A 39 1.88 18.74 14.18
N ARG A 40 0.98 19.52 13.59
CA ARG A 40 0.02 20.38 14.30
C ARG A 40 -1.31 19.66 14.51
N ARG A 41 -2.03 20.06 15.56
CA ARG A 41 -3.43 19.64 15.85
C ARG A 41 -3.65 18.13 15.94
N ILE A 42 -2.65 17.33 16.34
CA ILE A 42 -2.80 15.87 16.37
C ILE A 42 -3.99 15.43 17.26
N GLN A 43 -4.78 14.48 16.76
CA GLN A 43 -5.92 13.90 17.47
C GLN A 43 -5.89 12.37 17.34
N PRO A 44 -6.12 11.60 18.41
CA PRO A 44 -6.19 10.13 18.35
C PRO A 44 -7.49 9.61 17.68
N PHE A 45 -8.46 10.49 17.43
CA PHE A 45 -9.73 10.15 16.80
C PHE A 45 -9.65 10.11 15.26
N PHE A 46 -10.17 9.03 14.69
CA PHE A 46 -10.45 8.88 13.26
C PHE A 46 -11.73 8.04 13.03
N PRO A 47 -12.44 8.19 11.88
CA PRO A 47 -13.80 7.67 11.67
C PRO A 47 -13.97 6.16 11.86
N CYS A 48 -12.95 5.34 11.63
CA CYS A 48 -13.04 3.90 11.88
C CYS A 48 -13.33 3.58 13.36
N ILE A 49 -12.85 4.41 14.30
CA ILE A 49 -13.17 4.28 15.73
C ILE A 49 -14.68 4.50 15.95
N GLN A 50 -15.27 5.51 15.29
CA GLN A 50 -16.72 5.76 15.34
C GLN A 50 -17.52 4.55 14.81
N LYS A 51 -17.13 4.00 13.64
CA LYS A 51 -17.77 2.80 13.03
C LYS A 51 -17.71 1.56 13.93
N LEU A 52 -16.63 1.40 14.71
CA LEU A 52 -16.43 0.28 15.64
C LEU A 52 -17.20 0.46 16.95
N PHE A 53 -17.05 1.61 17.61
CA PHE A 53 -17.45 1.83 19.00
C PHE A 53 -18.78 2.55 19.18
N LYS A 54 -19.45 2.96 18.08
CA LYS A 54 -20.72 3.73 18.09
C LYS A 54 -20.62 5.03 18.89
N MET A 55 -19.67 5.86 18.46
CA MET A 55 -19.36 7.13 19.13
C MET A 55 -20.25 8.30 18.69
N GLU A 56 -21.32 8.06 17.91
CA GLU A 56 -22.20 9.11 17.37
C GLU A 56 -22.93 9.91 18.47
N THR A 57 -22.92 9.42 19.71
CA THR A 57 -23.50 10.08 20.90
C THR A 57 -22.49 10.91 21.71
N ILE A 58 -21.20 10.87 21.36
CA ILE A 58 -20.12 11.55 22.09
C ILE A 58 -19.82 12.89 21.42
N ARG A 59 -20.28 14.00 22.02
CA ARG A 59 -20.13 15.38 21.49
C ARG A 59 -18.69 15.80 21.16
N THR A 60 -17.70 15.22 21.82
CA THR A 60 -16.27 15.53 21.61
C THR A 60 -15.47 14.23 21.52
N PRO A 61 -15.46 13.56 20.35
CA PRO A 61 -14.79 12.28 20.18
C PRO A 61 -13.27 12.44 20.01
N TYR A 62 -12.79 13.64 19.67
CA TYR A 62 -11.40 13.96 19.32
C TYR A 62 -10.29 13.41 20.26
N PRO A 63 -10.41 13.47 21.60
CA PRO A 63 -9.37 12.96 22.49
C PRO A 63 -9.47 11.45 22.75
N PHE A 64 -10.38 10.72 22.11
CA PHE A 64 -10.50 9.27 22.27
C PHE A 64 -9.73 8.51 21.18
N GLY A 65 -8.86 7.60 21.60
CA GLY A 65 -8.10 6.71 20.74
C GLY A 65 -8.27 5.25 21.12
N ILE A 66 -7.92 4.36 20.19
CA ILE A 66 -7.71 2.93 20.50
C ILE A 66 -6.61 2.82 21.56
N LYS A 67 -6.84 1.97 22.56
CA LYS A 67 -5.92 1.72 23.67
C LYS A 67 -4.86 0.71 23.23
N SER A 68 -3.59 1.14 23.18
CA SER A 68 -2.43 0.26 22.97
C SER A 68 -1.83 -0.22 24.30
N ARG A 69 -1.32 -1.45 24.33
CA ARG A 69 -0.46 -2.00 25.40
C ARG A 69 0.82 -1.19 25.58
N TYR A 70 1.32 -0.61 24.48
CA TYR A 70 2.53 0.18 24.39
C TYR A 70 2.20 1.68 24.21
N GLY A 71 1.10 2.14 24.82
CA GLY A 71 0.58 3.49 24.61
C GLY A 71 1.60 4.60 24.85
N LEU A 72 1.75 5.47 23.84
CA LEU A 72 2.60 6.67 23.84
C LEU A 72 2.35 7.56 25.07
N GLN A 73 3.41 7.86 25.82
CA GLN A 73 3.36 8.70 27.02
C GLN A 73 3.89 10.13 26.75
N THR A 74 5.03 10.20 26.06
CA THR A 74 5.76 11.43 25.70
C THR A 74 6.52 11.18 24.40
N ILE A 75 6.63 12.19 23.54
CA ILE A 75 7.52 12.20 22.38
C ILE A 75 8.83 12.86 22.82
N SER A 76 9.97 12.18 22.66
CA SER A 76 11.29 12.66 23.10
C SER A 76 12.24 13.03 21.96
N GLY A 77 11.92 12.65 20.72
CA GLY A 77 12.72 12.98 19.55
C GLY A 77 12.02 12.67 18.23
N PRO A 78 12.70 12.90 17.09
CA PRO A 78 12.14 12.62 15.76
C PRO A 78 11.89 11.12 15.55
N ASP A 79 12.78 10.26 16.08
CA ASP A 79 12.74 8.80 16.00
C ASP A 79 12.48 8.13 17.37
N ARG A 80 12.08 8.89 18.40
CA ARG A 80 12.05 8.42 19.81
C ARG A 80 10.81 8.84 20.58
N VAL A 81 10.30 7.90 21.37
CA VAL A 81 9.16 8.10 22.29
C VAL A 81 9.34 7.36 23.60
N PHE A 82 8.72 7.85 24.67
CA PHE A 82 8.56 7.09 25.91
C PHE A 82 7.25 6.29 25.90
N SER A 83 7.36 4.99 26.18
CA SER A 83 6.25 4.06 26.35
C SER A 83 6.59 3.04 27.44
N GLY A 84 5.65 2.74 28.33
CA GLY A 84 5.85 1.78 29.42
C GLY A 84 6.97 2.14 30.40
N GLY A 85 7.37 3.42 30.48
CA GLY A 85 8.51 3.87 31.29
C GLY A 85 9.90 3.67 30.66
N VAL A 86 9.99 3.29 29.39
CA VAL A 86 11.24 3.10 28.65
C VAL A 86 11.22 3.93 27.37
N GLU A 87 12.36 4.47 26.94
CA GLU A 87 12.48 5.09 25.62
C GLU A 87 12.52 4.01 24.53
N GLN A 88 11.83 4.24 23.43
CA GLN A 88 11.64 3.33 22.31
C GLN A 88 12.01 4.06 21.02
N LYS A 89 12.79 3.41 20.16
CA LYS A 89 13.06 3.90 18.81
C LYS A 89 11.90 3.51 17.89
N VAL A 90 11.39 4.46 17.12
CA VAL A 90 10.16 4.31 16.34
C VAL A 90 10.31 4.79 14.90
N HIS A 91 9.54 4.15 14.02
CA HIS A 91 9.20 4.68 12.71
C HIS A 91 7.85 5.40 12.77
N LEU A 92 7.70 6.46 11.98
CA LEU A 92 6.48 7.25 11.86
C LEU A 92 5.90 7.07 10.46
N LYS A 93 5.00 6.09 10.27
CA LYS A 93 4.30 5.99 9.00
C LYS A 93 3.37 7.19 8.87
N LYS A 94 3.59 8.03 7.86
CA LYS A 94 2.79 9.22 7.54
C LYS A 94 2.08 8.99 6.20
N SER A 95 0.78 8.74 6.23
CA SER A 95 -0.06 8.54 5.02
C SER A 95 -1.03 9.72 4.85
N MET A 96 -1.13 10.31 3.66
CA MET A 96 -2.10 11.40 3.41
C MET A 96 -3.55 10.91 3.53
N LEU A 97 -4.44 11.78 4.04
CA LEU A 97 -5.89 11.50 4.10
C LEU A 97 -6.60 11.72 2.76
N PHE A 98 -5.90 12.30 1.78
CA PHE A 98 -6.32 12.46 0.39
C PHE A 98 -5.28 11.81 -0.53
N SER A 99 -5.71 11.27 -1.67
CA SER A 99 -4.80 10.82 -2.74
C SER A 99 -3.86 11.97 -3.16
N SER A 100 -2.55 11.71 -3.15
CA SER A 100 -1.50 12.67 -3.49
C SER A 100 -1.70 13.22 -4.91
N TYR A 101 -1.92 12.35 -5.88
CA TYR A 101 -2.16 12.73 -7.29
C TYR A 101 -3.40 13.61 -7.44
N ASN A 102 -4.48 13.33 -6.72
CA ASN A 102 -5.70 14.14 -6.76
C ASN A 102 -5.50 15.52 -6.06
N VAL A 103 -4.63 15.60 -5.04
CA VAL A 103 -4.18 16.90 -4.49
C VAL A 103 -3.30 17.64 -5.49
N MET A 104 -2.35 16.98 -6.17
CA MET A 104 -1.51 17.59 -7.21
C MET A 104 -2.33 18.05 -8.42
N ARG A 105 -3.46 17.40 -8.73
CA ARG A 105 -4.42 17.81 -9.78
C ARG A 105 -5.33 18.98 -9.37
N GLY A 106 -5.46 19.24 -8.07
CA GLY A 106 -6.32 20.28 -7.51
C GLY A 106 -7.74 19.82 -7.18
N ASP A 107 -8.06 18.53 -7.36
CA ASP A 107 -9.38 17.93 -7.07
C ASP A 107 -9.78 18.07 -5.59
N TYR A 108 -8.79 18.24 -4.70
CA TYR A 108 -8.98 18.37 -3.26
C TYR A 108 -8.35 19.65 -2.68
N ALA A 109 -9.16 20.68 -2.44
CA ALA A 109 -8.77 21.91 -1.75
C ALA A 109 -8.97 21.87 -0.20
N GLY A 110 -9.13 20.68 0.39
CA GLY A 110 -9.63 20.51 1.76
C GLY A 110 -8.55 20.44 2.86
N THR A 111 -8.27 21.54 3.56
CA THR A 111 -7.35 21.57 4.72
C THR A 111 -8.02 21.11 6.04
N GLY A 112 -8.47 19.85 6.08
CA GLY A 112 -9.32 19.31 7.15
C GLY A 112 -8.77 18.09 7.92
N LEU A 113 -9.22 17.94 9.17
CA LEU A 113 -9.13 16.71 9.96
C LEU A 113 -10.56 16.17 10.20
N PRO A 114 -10.74 14.84 10.42
CA PRO A 114 -12.07 14.24 10.62
C PRO A 114 -12.79 14.87 11.83
N GLN A 115 -14.00 15.37 11.57
CA GLN A 115 -14.81 16.16 12.51
C GLN A 115 -16.27 15.68 12.53
N SER A 116 -16.85 15.50 13.72
CA SER A 116 -18.14 14.81 13.91
C SER A 116 -19.36 15.49 13.26
N GLU A 117 -19.23 16.71 12.75
CA GLU A 117 -20.32 17.53 12.22
C GLU A 117 -20.00 18.16 10.84
N ASP A 118 -18.80 17.94 10.28
CA ASP A 118 -18.36 18.61 9.04
C ASP A 118 -18.59 17.74 7.79
N THR A 119 -19.59 18.11 6.98
CA THR A 119 -19.94 17.42 5.73
C THR A 119 -19.06 17.77 4.53
N ARG A 120 -18.12 18.71 4.65
CA ARG A 120 -17.34 19.28 3.52
C ARG A 120 -16.40 18.31 2.82
N SER A 121 -16.15 17.11 3.37
CA SER A 121 -15.44 16.04 2.66
C SER A 121 -15.93 14.67 3.09
N ALA A 122 -16.70 14.01 2.22
CA ALA A 122 -17.14 12.63 2.45
C ALA A 122 -15.96 11.66 2.62
N ARG A 123 -14.82 11.93 1.96
CA ARG A 123 -13.59 11.11 2.07
C ARG A 123 -12.96 11.21 3.45
N LEU A 124 -12.79 12.42 4.01
CA LEU A 124 -12.24 12.58 5.37
C LEU A 124 -13.09 11.92 6.45
N GLN A 125 -14.41 11.85 6.26
CA GLN A 125 -15.33 11.18 7.20
C GLN A 125 -15.50 9.68 6.91
N SER A 126 -14.98 9.18 5.79
CA SER A 126 -15.13 7.79 5.38
C SER A 126 -14.31 6.87 6.29
N PRO A 127 -14.92 5.89 6.98
CA PRO A 127 -14.18 4.87 7.74
C PRO A 127 -13.57 3.80 6.82
N HIS A 128 -13.46 4.08 5.52
CA HIS A 128 -12.80 3.27 4.50
C HIS A 128 -11.55 3.95 3.91
N ASN A 129 -11.24 5.19 4.29
CA ASN A 129 -10.04 5.88 3.80
C ASN A 129 -8.76 5.07 4.07
N SER A 130 -7.93 4.88 3.04
CA SER A 130 -6.75 4.01 3.05
C SER A 130 -5.87 4.18 4.29
N ALA A 131 -5.50 5.43 4.59
CA ALA A 131 -4.66 5.80 5.71
C ALA A 131 -5.28 5.40 7.08
N TYR A 132 -6.59 5.57 7.25
CA TYR A 132 -7.31 5.09 8.45
C TYR A 132 -7.40 3.56 8.50
N VAL A 133 -7.62 2.90 7.36
CA VAL A 133 -7.78 1.44 7.26
C VAL A 133 -6.48 0.72 7.59
N GLY A 134 -5.35 1.16 7.03
CA GLY A 134 -4.05 0.58 7.32
C GLY A 134 -3.54 0.89 8.72
N SER A 135 -3.80 2.10 9.23
CA SER A 135 -3.51 2.43 10.63
C SER A 135 -4.37 1.61 11.61
N LEU A 136 -5.65 1.34 11.27
CA LEU A 136 -6.51 0.45 12.06
C LEU A 136 -5.99 -0.98 12.03
N ALA A 137 -5.65 -1.54 10.87
CA ALA A 137 -5.08 -2.88 10.76
C ALA A 137 -3.80 -3.01 11.60
N SER A 138 -2.89 -2.04 11.47
CA SER A 138 -1.62 -2.00 12.21
C SER A 138 -1.83 -2.10 13.73
N ILE A 139 -2.68 -1.24 14.32
CA ILE A 139 -2.91 -1.26 15.76
C ILE A 139 -3.69 -2.50 16.22
N LEU A 140 -4.65 -2.99 15.43
CA LEU A 140 -5.39 -4.23 15.74
C LEU A 140 -4.49 -5.46 15.75
N LEU A 141 -3.58 -5.57 14.79
CA LEU A 141 -2.62 -6.66 14.67
C LEU A 141 -1.60 -6.62 15.82
N SER A 142 -1.02 -5.44 16.11
CA SER A 142 -0.20 -5.19 17.31
C SER A 142 -0.91 -5.63 18.59
N GLU A 143 -2.18 -5.24 18.76
CA GLU A 143 -2.96 -5.56 19.96
C GLU A 143 -3.41 -7.02 20.09
N THR A 144 -3.12 -7.88 19.12
CA THR A 144 -3.21 -9.33 19.33
C THR A 144 -2.07 -9.88 20.18
N GLY A 145 -0.88 -9.26 20.13
CA GLY A 145 0.36 -9.83 20.67
C GLY A 145 1.05 -10.83 19.75
N CYS A 146 0.62 -11.00 18.49
CA CYS A 146 1.38 -11.76 17.50
C CYS A 146 2.70 -11.03 17.17
N PRO A 147 3.87 -11.68 17.28
CA PRO A 147 5.17 -11.00 17.14
C PRO A 147 5.49 -10.57 15.70
N HIS A 148 4.80 -11.11 14.70
CA HIS A 148 5.05 -10.86 13.27
C HIS A 148 4.41 -9.57 12.71
N PHE A 149 3.94 -8.69 13.59
CA PHE A 149 3.49 -7.35 13.24
C PHE A 149 4.26 -6.34 14.10
N PRO A 150 4.55 -5.11 13.59
CA PRO A 150 5.18 -4.07 14.40
C PRO A 150 4.35 -3.73 15.63
N LYS A 151 5.00 -3.51 16.79
CA LYS A 151 4.32 -2.88 17.93
C LYS A 151 3.86 -1.48 17.53
N VAL A 152 2.60 -1.13 17.82
CA VAL A 152 2.05 0.22 17.58
C VAL A 152 1.91 0.96 18.91
N TYR A 153 2.63 2.07 19.05
CA TYR A 153 2.65 2.91 20.24
C TYR A 153 1.52 3.94 20.25
N GLY A 154 1.04 4.36 19.07
CA GLY A 154 -0.09 5.26 18.92
C GLY A 154 -0.51 5.46 17.47
N VAL A 155 -1.76 5.90 17.28
CA VAL A 155 -2.33 6.26 15.97
C VAL A 155 -3.03 7.61 16.13
N PHE A 156 -2.78 8.53 15.19
CA PHE A 156 -3.28 9.91 15.23
C PHE A 156 -3.62 10.42 13.82
N SER A 157 -4.60 11.30 13.69
CA SER A 157 -4.74 12.20 12.53
C SER A 157 -4.10 13.55 12.88
N GLY A 158 -3.43 14.22 11.96
CA GLY A 158 -2.76 15.51 12.21
C GLY A 158 -2.45 16.29 10.93
N VAL A 159 -2.07 17.56 11.07
CA VAL A 159 -1.68 18.42 9.94
C VAL A 159 -0.17 18.56 9.93
N ALA A 160 0.48 18.03 8.89
CA ALA A 160 1.92 18.17 8.70
C ALA A 160 2.26 19.51 8.05
N GLU A 161 3.14 20.30 8.67
CA GLU A 161 3.57 21.60 8.14
C GLU A 161 4.22 21.46 6.76
N LYS A 162 5.01 20.40 6.57
CA LYS A 162 5.40 19.86 5.26
C LYS A 162 5.35 18.33 5.28
N HIS A 163 4.94 17.74 4.16
CA HIS A 163 5.04 16.30 3.87
C HIS A 163 5.61 16.14 2.46
N SER A 164 6.54 15.21 2.28
CA SER A 164 7.15 14.90 0.99
C SER A 164 6.76 13.49 0.58
N ILE A 165 6.45 13.31 -0.69
CA ILE A 165 6.22 12.02 -1.34
C ILE A 165 7.19 11.95 -2.52
N ASP A 166 7.86 10.82 -2.66
CA ASP A 166 8.64 10.52 -3.87
C ASP A 166 7.67 10.19 -5.02
N ILE A 167 7.94 10.76 -6.18
CA ILE A 167 7.13 10.59 -7.41
C ILE A 167 8.02 10.18 -8.59
N SER A 168 9.25 9.74 -8.35
CA SER A 168 10.26 9.43 -9.36
C SER A 168 9.76 8.47 -10.44
N TYR A 169 9.11 7.38 -10.04
CA TYR A 169 8.52 6.38 -10.95
C TYR A 169 7.36 6.90 -11.81
N ASP A 170 6.61 7.90 -11.33
CA ASP A 170 5.50 8.51 -12.08
C ASP A 170 5.95 9.79 -12.83
N TYR A 171 7.19 10.26 -12.63
CA TYR A 171 7.55 11.64 -12.98
C TYR A 171 7.44 11.91 -14.49
N GLU A 172 7.82 10.96 -15.33
CA GLU A 172 7.68 11.05 -16.79
C GLU A 172 6.20 11.12 -17.21
N ASP A 173 5.38 10.23 -16.64
CA ASP A 173 3.94 10.16 -16.90
C ASP A 173 3.17 11.38 -16.34
N LEU A 174 3.78 12.11 -15.39
CA LEU A 174 3.25 13.33 -14.77
C LEU A 174 3.73 14.61 -15.47
N CYS A 175 4.99 14.72 -15.90
CA CYS A 175 5.53 15.97 -16.44
C CYS A 175 4.86 16.40 -17.74
N ASP A 176 4.43 15.42 -18.55
CA ASP A 176 3.67 15.62 -19.79
C ASP A 176 2.22 16.07 -19.56
N ARG A 177 1.74 16.10 -18.31
CA ARG A 177 0.38 16.55 -17.98
C ARG A 177 0.35 18.06 -17.82
N SER A 178 -0.48 18.73 -18.62
CA SER A 178 -0.72 20.18 -18.55
C SER A 178 -1.10 20.66 -17.14
N TRP A 179 -1.93 19.91 -16.41
CA TRP A 179 -2.31 20.25 -15.03
C TRP A 179 -1.15 20.15 -14.05
N PHE A 180 -0.17 19.26 -14.26
CA PHE A 180 0.91 19.02 -13.31
C PHE A 180 1.83 20.23 -13.24
N SER A 181 2.32 20.70 -14.39
CA SER A 181 3.15 21.91 -14.48
C SER A 181 2.42 23.18 -14.01
N GLN A 182 1.12 23.31 -14.30
CA GLN A 182 0.29 24.43 -13.86
C GLN A 182 0.06 24.48 -12.32
N ASN A 183 0.05 23.32 -11.66
CA ASN A 183 -0.27 23.22 -10.23
C ASN A 183 0.95 23.27 -9.29
N ILE A 184 2.17 23.23 -9.83
CA ILE A 184 3.40 23.47 -9.07
C ILE A 184 3.38 24.88 -8.46
N GLY A 185 3.77 24.98 -7.20
CA GLY A 185 3.71 26.22 -6.41
C GLY A 185 2.32 26.52 -5.82
N HIS A 186 1.25 25.99 -6.43
CA HIS A 186 -0.14 26.17 -5.97
C HIS A 186 -0.58 25.07 -5.00
N PHE A 187 -0.53 23.80 -5.42
CA PHE A 187 -0.97 22.66 -4.61
C PHE A 187 0.20 21.86 -4.00
N PHE A 188 1.36 21.87 -4.64
CA PHE A 188 2.59 21.20 -4.18
C PHE A 188 3.84 21.96 -4.64
N GLU A 189 4.96 21.84 -3.93
CA GLU A 189 6.29 22.26 -4.42
C GLU A 189 6.96 21.03 -5.05
N LEU A 190 7.40 21.11 -6.31
CA LEU A 190 8.24 20.07 -6.92
C LEU A 190 9.71 20.28 -6.48
N LYS A 191 10.38 19.20 -6.10
CA LYS A 191 11.82 19.15 -5.89
C LYS A 191 12.41 18.06 -6.77
N ILE A 192 13.27 18.45 -7.71
CA ILE A 192 14.10 17.51 -8.46
C ILE A 192 15.49 17.56 -7.83
N LYS A 193 16.08 16.41 -7.51
CA LYS A 193 17.53 16.30 -7.34
C LYS A 193 18.13 16.42 -8.73
N SER A 194 18.91 17.47 -8.98
CA SER A 194 19.88 17.39 -10.07
C SER A 194 20.73 16.14 -9.83
N PRO A 195 20.98 15.27 -10.84
CA PRO A 195 22.06 14.32 -10.70
C PRO A 195 23.33 15.10 -10.35
N ASP A 196 24.12 14.59 -9.42
CA ASP A 196 25.39 15.22 -9.05
C ASP A 196 26.21 15.46 -10.32
N LYS A 197 26.94 16.57 -10.35
CA LYS A 197 27.82 16.85 -11.47
C LYS A 197 28.74 15.66 -11.69
N ILE A 198 28.62 15.04 -12.86
CA ILE A 198 29.78 14.38 -13.45
C ILE A 198 30.77 15.51 -13.71
N ASP A 199 31.72 15.69 -12.79
CA ASP A 199 32.91 16.50 -13.03
C ASP A 199 33.75 15.77 -14.09
N LEU A 200 33.32 15.95 -15.34
CA LEU A 200 34.15 15.81 -16.50
C LEU A 200 35.27 16.84 -16.33
N GLU A 201 36.42 16.38 -15.84
CA GLU A 201 37.70 17.07 -16.00
C GLU A 201 38.00 17.16 -17.50
N LEU A 202 37.38 18.15 -18.15
CA LEU A 202 37.76 18.63 -19.46
C LEU A 202 39.15 19.25 -19.30
N GLU A 203 40.18 18.52 -19.72
CA GLU A 203 41.56 19.02 -19.74
C GLU A 203 41.63 20.38 -20.46
N ASP A 204 42.34 21.35 -19.86
CA ASP A 204 42.43 22.72 -20.36
C ASP A 204 42.92 22.77 -21.82
N ALA A 205 42.02 23.14 -22.72
CA ALA A 205 42.29 23.32 -24.14
C ALA A 205 41.95 24.75 -24.58
N ASP A 206 42.90 25.68 -24.36
CA ASP A 206 42.78 27.10 -24.70
C ASP A 206 42.27 27.35 -26.12
N SER A 207 41.02 27.83 -26.24
CA SER A 207 40.54 28.54 -27.43
C SER A 207 39.36 29.46 -27.09
N GLU A 208 39.56 30.77 -27.25
CA GLU A 208 38.51 31.77 -27.11
C GLU A 208 37.48 31.63 -28.25
N VAL A 209 36.19 31.56 -27.91
CA VAL A 209 35.09 31.72 -28.87
C VAL A 209 34.08 32.70 -28.31
N ASP A 210 33.98 33.86 -28.96
CA ASP A 210 33.07 34.96 -28.60
C ASP A 210 31.60 34.59 -28.90
N LEU A 211 30.75 34.77 -27.89
CA LEU A 211 29.28 34.69 -27.99
C LEU A 211 28.68 36.00 -27.49
N GLY A 212 28.76 37.03 -28.34
CA GLY A 212 28.43 38.41 -28.00
C GLY A 212 27.02 38.62 -27.43
N ILE A 213 26.96 38.96 -26.14
CA ILE A 213 25.75 39.40 -25.44
C ILE A 213 25.50 40.89 -25.74
N GLN A 214 24.24 41.25 -26.02
CA GLN A 214 23.78 42.64 -26.00
C GLN A 214 22.69 42.83 -24.94
N ASP A 215 22.97 43.63 -23.93
CA ASP A 215 21.99 44.03 -22.93
C ASP A 215 20.96 45.01 -23.52
N LEU A 216 19.68 44.75 -23.29
CA LEU A 216 18.58 45.67 -23.61
C LEU A 216 18.16 46.46 -22.37
N PRO A 217 17.99 47.79 -22.47
CA PRO A 217 17.63 48.64 -21.32
C PRO A 217 16.15 48.45 -20.89
N PRO A 218 15.81 48.73 -19.62
CA PRO A 218 14.46 48.56 -19.10
C PRO A 218 13.48 49.60 -19.66
N MET A 219 12.20 49.22 -19.77
CA MET A 219 11.09 50.11 -20.10
C MET A 219 10.14 50.29 -18.92
N ASP A 220 9.70 51.53 -18.68
CA ASP A 220 8.76 51.91 -17.64
C ASP A 220 7.30 51.50 -17.92
N VAL A 221 6.52 51.38 -16.85
CA VAL A 221 5.11 50.96 -16.88
C VAL A 221 4.18 52.17 -17.11
N VAL A 222 3.27 52.07 -18.09
CA VAL A 222 2.14 53.02 -18.27
C VAL A 222 0.84 52.23 -18.50
N ALA A 223 -0.28 52.75 -17.98
CA ALA A 223 -1.55 52.04 -17.86
C ALA A 223 -2.46 52.05 -19.12
N ALA A 224 -3.42 51.13 -19.15
CA ALA A 224 -4.36 50.92 -20.25
C ALA A 224 -5.59 51.86 -20.23
N PRO A 225 -6.16 52.21 -21.40
CA PRO A 225 -7.54 52.69 -21.58
C PRO A 225 -8.48 51.59 -22.19
N PRO A 226 -9.81 51.81 -22.22
CA PRO A 226 -10.81 50.72 -22.39
C PRO A 226 -11.48 50.62 -23.78
N ALA A 227 -12.43 49.68 -23.88
CA ALA A 227 -13.15 49.21 -25.07
C ALA A 227 -13.95 50.26 -25.89
N GLY A 228 -14.12 49.97 -27.18
CA GLY A 228 -15.01 50.64 -28.14
C GLY A 228 -15.23 49.77 -29.39
N ALA A 229 -16.42 49.83 -30.00
CA ALA A 229 -16.89 48.86 -30.99
C ALA A 229 -16.70 49.27 -32.47
N ALA A 230 -16.99 48.30 -33.37
CA ALA A 230 -17.68 48.44 -34.67
C ALA A 230 -16.90 48.42 -36.02
N VAL A 231 -17.25 47.41 -36.85
CA VAL A 231 -17.76 47.53 -38.25
C VAL A 231 -16.78 47.64 -39.45
N LEU A 232 -16.76 46.54 -40.25
CA LEU A 232 -16.64 46.40 -41.74
C LEU A 232 -15.36 46.95 -42.46
N GLU A 233 -14.93 46.52 -43.67
CA GLU A 233 -15.43 45.52 -44.65
C GLU A 233 -14.31 44.94 -45.57
N GLU A 234 -14.65 43.89 -46.33
CA GLU A 234 -14.06 43.22 -47.53
C GLU A 234 -12.72 43.65 -48.22
N VAL A 235 -11.97 42.64 -48.69
CA VAL A 235 -11.82 42.31 -50.15
C VAL A 235 -11.53 40.80 -50.37
N VAL A 236 -11.65 40.31 -51.61
CA VAL A 236 -12.10 38.92 -51.93
C VAL A 236 -11.20 38.14 -52.91
N SER A 237 -11.16 36.79 -52.75
CA SER A 237 -10.90 35.72 -53.74
C SER A 237 -11.36 34.41 -53.06
N SER A 238 -12.32 33.59 -53.51
CA SER A 238 -12.73 33.14 -54.86
C SER A 238 -11.64 32.29 -55.53
N ASP A 239 -11.86 31.06 -56.02
CA ASP A 239 -13.03 30.15 -56.18
C ASP A 239 -12.50 28.69 -55.99
N ASP A 240 -13.22 27.55 -55.89
CA ASP A 240 -14.63 27.08 -55.99
C ASP A 240 -15.07 26.44 -54.60
N GLU A 241 -16.28 26.05 -54.16
CA GLU A 241 -17.61 25.53 -54.62
C GLU A 241 -17.84 23.97 -54.56
N ASP A 242 -19.11 23.55 -54.29
CA ASP A 242 -19.72 22.19 -54.06
C ASP A 242 -19.39 21.37 -52.76
N ASP A 243 -20.33 20.79 -52.00
CA ASP A 243 -21.60 21.19 -51.32
C ASP A 243 -22.37 19.91 -50.87
N ASP A 244 -23.12 19.96 -49.74
CA ASP A 244 -24.22 19.07 -49.29
C ASP A 244 -24.55 19.39 -47.81
N GLU A 245 -25.67 20.09 -47.57
CA GLU A 245 -26.21 20.43 -46.24
C GLU A 245 -27.07 19.29 -45.63
N ASP A 246 -27.18 19.22 -44.30
CA ASP A 246 -28.42 18.84 -43.60
C ASP A 246 -28.36 19.32 -42.12
N ASP A 247 -29.43 19.95 -41.64
CA ASP A 247 -29.56 20.55 -40.30
C ASP A 247 -29.91 19.53 -39.20
N GLU A 248 -29.59 19.83 -37.93
CA GLU A 248 -30.59 20.09 -36.86
C GLU A 248 -29.91 20.24 -35.47
N ASP A 249 -30.21 21.33 -34.76
CA ASP A 249 -29.82 21.55 -33.35
C ASP A 249 -30.75 20.79 -32.38
N GLU A 250 -30.21 19.97 -31.46
CA GLU A 250 -30.94 19.55 -30.24
C GLU A 250 -30.02 19.50 -29.00
N ASP A 251 -30.55 19.87 -27.83
CA ASP A 251 -29.80 20.27 -26.63
C ASP A 251 -29.39 19.12 -25.69
N GLY A 252 -28.48 18.27 -26.19
CA GLY A 252 -27.95 17.10 -25.46
C GLY A 252 -27.21 17.40 -24.15
N SER A 253 -27.74 16.88 -23.02
CA SER A 253 -27.15 16.95 -21.67
C SER A 253 -25.65 16.58 -21.62
N TYR A 254 -24.86 17.35 -20.86
CA TYR A 254 -23.47 17.04 -20.50
C TYR A 254 -23.36 15.97 -19.40
N ASP A 255 -24.14 14.89 -19.52
CA ASP A 255 -23.93 13.66 -18.75
C ASP A 255 -22.69 12.93 -19.26
N SER A 256 -21.54 13.34 -18.71
CA SER A 256 -20.28 12.63 -18.85
C SER A 256 -20.36 11.30 -18.08
N GLU A 257 -21.09 10.31 -18.62
CA GLU A 257 -21.00 8.92 -18.19
C GLU A 257 -19.57 8.42 -18.40
N CYS A 258 -18.74 8.55 -17.35
CA CYS A 258 -17.43 7.92 -17.30
C CYS A 258 -17.62 6.40 -17.33
N SER A 259 -17.51 5.81 -18.54
CA SER A 259 -17.60 4.37 -18.74
C SER A 259 -16.52 3.67 -17.90
N THR A 260 -16.95 3.03 -16.83
CA THR A 260 -16.08 2.28 -15.92
C THR A 260 -15.72 0.88 -16.45
N ASP A 261 -16.07 0.60 -17.71
CA ASP A 261 -15.88 -0.72 -18.33
C ASP A 261 -14.40 -1.09 -18.45
N TYR A 262 -13.53 -0.13 -18.78
CA TYR A 262 -12.07 -0.33 -18.80
C TYR A 262 -11.48 -0.68 -17.42
N CYS A 263 -12.18 -0.34 -16.33
CA CYS A 263 -11.69 -0.55 -14.97
C CYS A 263 -11.75 -2.02 -14.54
N PHE A 264 -12.74 -2.79 -15.02
CA PHE A 264 -12.94 -4.19 -14.62
C PHE A 264 -12.35 -5.24 -15.59
N GLU A 265 -11.87 -4.83 -16.76
CA GLU A 265 -11.14 -5.71 -17.67
C GLU A 265 -9.79 -6.21 -17.11
N ILE A 266 -9.27 -7.28 -17.72
CA ILE A 266 -7.87 -7.69 -17.59
C ILE A 266 -7.26 -7.88 -18.97
N ARG A 267 -6.11 -7.21 -19.21
CA ARG A 267 -5.37 -7.27 -20.48
C ARG A 267 -3.98 -7.87 -20.24
N SER A 268 -3.65 -8.95 -20.94
CA SER A 268 -2.30 -9.55 -20.94
C SER A 268 -1.37 -8.83 -21.92
N ARG A 269 -0.05 -8.89 -21.69
CA ARG A 269 0.94 -8.39 -22.66
C ARG A 269 0.85 -9.15 -24.00
N SER A 270 0.91 -8.41 -25.10
CA SER A 270 0.79 -8.92 -26.49
C SER A 270 2.15 -9.35 -27.06
N SER A 271 2.17 -10.29 -28.01
CA SER A 271 3.40 -10.78 -28.67
C SER A 271 3.98 -9.86 -29.76
N GLY A 272 3.32 -8.74 -30.07
CA GLY A 272 3.82 -7.73 -31.01
C GLY A 272 4.67 -6.64 -30.37
N GLY A 273 4.79 -6.60 -29.04
CA GLY A 273 5.65 -5.66 -28.34
C GLY A 273 7.00 -6.30 -28.02
N THR A 274 8.02 -6.02 -28.82
CA THR A 274 9.42 -6.35 -28.52
C THR A 274 9.97 -5.37 -27.49
N THR A 275 9.43 -5.43 -26.27
CA THR A 275 10.20 -5.06 -25.08
C THR A 275 11.09 -6.25 -24.79
N GLU A 276 12.29 -6.26 -25.38
CA GLU A 276 13.37 -7.12 -24.89
C GLU A 276 13.50 -6.89 -23.37
N PRO A 277 13.86 -7.91 -22.57
CA PRO A 277 14.26 -7.65 -21.19
C PRO A 277 15.41 -6.65 -21.22
N SER A 278 15.27 -5.53 -20.51
CA SER A 278 16.32 -4.54 -20.42
C SER A 278 17.55 -5.16 -19.75
N ASP A 279 18.67 -5.22 -20.47
CA ASP A 279 19.99 -5.58 -19.91
C ASP A 279 20.53 -4.49 -18.95
N GLU A 280 19.77 -3.42 -18.74
CA GLU A 280 19.93 -2.51 -17.59
C GLU A 280 19.96 -3.34 -16.28
N PRO A 281 20.89 -3.05 -15.36
CA PRO A 281 20.87 -3.71 -14.06
C PRO A 281 19.56 -3.39 -13.34
N PHE A 282 19.00 -4.37 -12.63
CA PHE A 282 17.98 -4.10 -11.63
C PHE A 282 18.63 -3.24 -10.52
N ASP A 283 18.36 -1.94 -10.54
CA ASP A 283 18.74 -1.02 -9.46
C ASP A 283 18.20 -1.54 -8.11
N ASP A 284 18.95 -1.30 -7.04
CA ASP A 284 18.54 -1.73 -5.71
C ASP A 284 17.42 -0.80 -5.19
N PRO A 285 16.20 -1.32 -4.94
CA PRO A 285 15.09 -0.53 -4.41
C PRO A 285 15.27 -0.11 -2.94
N GLU A 286 16.40 -0.43 -2.29
CA GLU A 286 16.86 0.19 -1.04
C GLU A 286 17.95 1.28 -1.22
N GLU A 287 18.51 1.50 -2.42
CA GLU A 287 19.58 2.50 -2.67
C GLU A 287 19.12 3.76 -3.44
N ASP A 288 17.98 3.74 -4.14
CA ASP A 288 17.40 4.95 -4.73
C ASP A 288 16.64 5.80 -3.69
N ASP A 289 17.26 6.90 -3.23
CA ASP A 289 16.61 7.94 -2.43
C ASP A 289 15.58 8.80 -3.24
N GLY A 290 15.33 8.48 -4.52
CA GLY A 290 14.37 9.11 -5.45
C GLY A 290 14.82 10.45 -6.05
N PHE A 291 14.71 10.65 -7.36
CA PHE A 291 15.14 11.90 -8.02
C PHE A 291 14.07 13.02 -8.02
N ALA A 292 12.77 12.71 -8.01
CA ALA A 292 11.69 13.70 -8.08
C ALA A 292 10.71 13.58 -6.90
N HIS A 293 10.48 14.66 -6.16
CA HIS A 293 9.65 14.67 -4.95
C HIS A 293 8.58 15.77 -4.98
N ALA A 294 7.34 15.40 -4.66
CA ALA A 294 6.25 16.34 -4.43
C ALA A 294 6.15 16.71 -2.94
N VAL A 295 6.22 18.00 -2.62
CA VAL A 295 6.15 18.53 -1.25
C VAL A 295 4.83 19.27 -1.01
N PHE A 296 3.98 18.70 -0.17
CA PHE A 296 2.70 19.26 0.24
C PHE A 296 2.86 20.08 1.53
N LYS A 297 2.29 21.29 1.55
CA LYS A 297 2.20 22.15 2.75
C LYS A 297 0.88 21.91 3.46
N ASP A 298 0.89 21.96 4.79
CA ASP A 298 -0.31 21.78 5.63
C ASP A 298 -1.13 20.53 5.28
N ALA A 299 -0.43 19.46 4.93
CA ALA A 299 -1.00 18.20 4.49
C ALA A 299 -1.75 17.51 5.64
N PRO A 300 -3.05 17.18 5.49
CA PRO A 300 -3.76 16.37 6.47
C PRO A 300 -3.34 14.90 6.30
N ILE A 301 -2.76 14.33 7.34
CA ILE A 301 -2.20 12.98 7.34
C ILE A 301 -2.73 12.13 8.50
N GLN A 302 -2.71 10.81 8.32
CA GLN A 302 -2.70 9.84 9.39
C GLN A 302 -1.26 9.51 9.77
N ILE A 303 -1.02 9.29 11.06
CA ILE A 303 0.26 8.89 11.63
C ILE A 303 0.07 7.59 12.40
N THR A 304 0.84 6.56 12.06
CA THR A 304 1.03 5.38 12.90
C THR A 304 2.45 5.39 13.46
N VAL A 305 2.55 5.45 14.79
CA VAL A 305 3.81 5.43 15.55
C VAL A 305 4.13 3.98 15.89
N MET A 306 5.17 3.41 15.30
CA MET A 306 5.40 1.95 15.34
C MET A 306 6.87 1.56 15.52
N GLU A 307 7.08 0.31 15.90
CA GLU A 307 8.38 -0.35 16.05
C GLU A 307 9.21 -0.22 14.76
N GLN A 308 10.39 0.39 14.86
CA GLN A 308 11.31 0.48 13.73
C GLN A 308 11.90 -0.91 13.41
N CYS A 309 11.85 -1.29 12.14
CA CYS A 309 12.48 -2.50 11.62
C CYS A 309 13.93 -2.23 11.15
N GLU A 310 14.71 -3.29 10.99
CA GLU A 310 16.15 -3.24 10.67
C GLU A 310 16.42 -3.17 9.14
N GLY A 311 15.58 -3.83 8.34
CA GLY A 311 15.65 -3.86 6.86
C GLY A 311 14.48 -4.66 6.26
N THR A 312 14.38 -4.73 4.93
CA THR A 312 13.33 -5.51 4.23
C THR A 312 13.70 -6.98 4.01
N LEU A 313 12.74 -7.81 3.63
CA LEU A 313 12.99 -9.18 3.19
C LEU A 313 13.80 -9.24 1.89
N TYR A 314 13.78 -8.19 1.06
CA TYR A 314 14.54 -8.11 -0.20
C TYR A 314 16.02 -8.10 0.12
N ARG A 315 16.45 -7.11 0.93
CA ARG A 315 17.81 -7.05 1.46
C ARG A 315 18.20 -8.32 2.20
N LEU A 316 17.31 -8.85 3.06
CA LEU A 316 17.60 -10.07 3.82
C LEU A 316 17.86 -11.27 2.89
N PHE A 317 17.14 -11.38 1.77
CA PHE A 317 17.38 -12.38 0.73
C PHE A 317 18.67 -12.10 -0.06
N LYS A 318 18.92 -10.84 -0.45
CA LYS A 318 20.13 -10.40 -1.17
C LYS A 318 21.41 -10.72 -0.38
N GLU A 319 21.41 -10.45 0.91
CA GLU A 319 22.51 -10.76 1.84
C GLU A 319 22.64 -12.26 2.19
N ASN A 320 21.59 -13.08 2.00
CA ASN A 320 21.56 -14.48 2.45
C ASN A 320 21.01 -15.42 1.35
N PRO A 321 21.89 -16.03 0.52
CA PRO A 321 21.48 -16.96 -0.52
C PRO A 321 21.07 -18.35 0.00
N GLU A 322 21.31 -18.69 1.27
CA GLU A 322 21.04 -20.04 1.78
C GLU A 322 19.53 -20.35 1.83
N VAL A 323 19.14 -21.42 1.15
CA VAL A 323 17.74 -21.80 0.92
C VAL A 323 17.03 -22.09 2.24
N GLU A 324 17.71 -22.71 3.20
CA GLU A 324 17.19 -23.06 4.53
C GLU A 324 16.76 -21.80 5.31
N LYS A 325 17.53 -20.71 5.21
CA LYS A 325 17.19 -19.41 5.82
C LYS A 325 15.98 -18.80 5.13
N ARG A 326 16.02 -18.66 3.80
CA ARG A 326 14.93 -18.08 2.99
C ARG A 326 13.61 -18.85 3.22
N CYS A 327 13.67 -20.18 3.26
CA CYS A 327 12.53 -21.04 3.59
C CYS A 327 11.99 -20.82 5.01
N ALA A 328 12.85 -20.67 6.02
CA ALA A 328 12.41 -20.42 7.40
C ALA A 328 11.75 -19.03 7.56
N TRP A 329 12.27 -18.00 6.90
CA TRP A 329 11.68 -16.66 6.92
C TRP A 329 10.33 -16.61 6.20
N ILE A 330 10.19 -17.27 5.05
CA ILE A 330 8.88 -17.41 4.38
C ILE A 330 7.90 -18.24 5.23
N ALA A 331 8.37 -19.24 5.99
CA ALA A 331 7.51 -19.95 6.94
C ALA A 331 6.96 -18.99 8.03
N GLN A 332 7.76 -18.05 8.57
CA GLN A 332 7.27 -17.02 9.49
C GLN A 332 6.16 -16.16 8.84
N VAL A 333 6.31 -15.75 7.57
CA VAL A 333 5.27 -15.02 6.81
C VAL A 333 3.98 -15.84 6.67
N ILE A 334 4.09 -17.13 6.29
CA ILE A 334 2.94 -18.02 6.13
C ILE A 334 2.18 -18.17 7.47
N PHE A 335 2.87 -18.30 8.60
CA PHE A 335 2.23 -18.34 9.93
C PHE A 335 1.57 -17.00 10.30
N ALA A 336 2.23 -15.87 10.01
CA ALA A 336 1.70 -14.53 10.29
C ALA A 336 0.40 -14.24 9.51
N LEU A 337 0.38 -14.53 8.20
CA LEU A 337 -0.81 -14.41 7.36
C LEU A 337 -1.91 -15.38 7.78
N SER A 338 -1.57 -16.64 8.09
CA SER A 338 -2.53 -17.62 8.60
C SER A 338 -3.23 -17.13 9.88
N PHE A 339 -2.49 -16.50 10.78
CA PHE A 339 -3.03 -15.88 12.00
C PHE A 339 -3.97 -14.72 11.68
N ALA A 340 -3.56 -13.78 10.83
CA ALA A 340 -4.37 -12.61 10.49
C ALA A 340 -5.65 -12.97 9.70
N GLN A 341 -5.56 -13.92 8.76
CA GLN A 341 -6.71 -14.48 8.04
C GLN A 341 -7.71 -15.18 8.96
N ARG A 342 -7.22 -15.85 10.02
CA ARG A 342 -8.06 -16.60 10.96
C ARG A 342 -8.65 -15.75 12.09
N THR A 343 -8.03 -14.61 12.41
CA THR A 343 -8.45 -13.69 13.48
C THR A 343 -9.30 -12.52 12.96
N PHE A 344 -8.97 -11.94 11.79
CA PHE A 344 -9.66 -10.79 11.22
C PHE A 344 -10.27 -11.04 9.83
N GLY A 345 -9.92 -12.15 9.15
CA GLY A 345 -10.21 -12.30 7.73
C GLY A 345 -9.42 -11.31 6.88
N LEU A 346 -8.20 -10.97 7.32
CA LEU A 346 -7.31 -10.05 6.63
C LEU A 346 -6.89 -10.61 5.26
N VAL A 347 -6.96 -9.77 4.23
CA VAL A 347 -6.12 -9.89 3.03
C VAL A 347 -5.32 -8.59 2.96
N HIS A 348 -4.02 -8.70 2.70
CA HIS A 348 -3.09 -7.56 2.61
C HIS A 348 -3.33 -6.76 1.33
N ASN A 349 -3.59 -7.47 0.23
CA ASN A 349 -3.77 -6.95 -1.13
C ASN A 349 -2.56 -6.25 -1.76
N ASP A 350 -1.52 -5.93 -0.98
CA ASP A 350 -0.24 -5.43 -1.50
C ASP A 350 0.99 -5.95 -0.74
N LEU A 351 1.05 -7.28 -0.57
CA LEU A 351 2.20 -7.92 0.06
C LEU A 351 3.31 -8.20 -0.97
N HIS A 352 4.11 -7.18 -1.28
CA HIS A 352 5.40 -7.37 -1.96
C HIS A 352 6.54 -7.50 -0.95
N VAL A 353 7.72 -7.90 -1.43
CA VAL A 353 8.89 -8.23 -0.61
C VAL A 353 9.37 -7.08 0.30
N MET A 354 9.23 -5.82 -0.13
CA MET A 354 9.57 -4.64 0.69
C MET A 354 8.61 -4.45 1.88
N ASN A 355 7.33 -4.83 1.72
CA ASN A 355 6.31 -4.80 2.78
C ASN A 355 6.43 -5.98 3.76
N VAL A 356 7.46 -6.81 3.61
CA VAL A 356 7.94 -7.72 4.64
C VAL A 356 9.28 -7.18 5.14
N MET A 357 9.40 -6.94 6.44
CA MET A 357 10.63 -6.46 7.09
C MET A 357 11.10 -7.44 8.17
N TYR A 358 12.24 -7.13 8.81
CA TYR A 358 12.73 -7.90 9.96
C TYR A 358 13.21 -7.02 11.12
N VAL A 359 13.24 -7.61 12.32
CA VAL A 359 13.95 -7.11 13.51
C VAL A 359 14.87 -8.21 14.05
N PRO A 360 15.96 -7.87 14.76
CA PRO A 360 16.83 -8.89 15.36
C PRO A 360 16.14 -9.59 16.53
N THR A 361 16.47 -10.85 16.76
CA THR A 361 16.00 -11.64 17.91
C THR A 361 17.09 -12.57 18.45
N ASP A 362 17.08 -12.73 19.76
CA ASP A 362 17.90 -13.65 20.55
C ASP A 362 17.33 -15.09 20.60
N LYS A 363 16.04 -15.27 20.28
CA LYS A 363 15.40 -16.59 20.25
C LYS A 363 15.90 -17.42 19.07
N GLU A 364 16.36 -18.65 19.33
CA GLU A 364 16.81 -19.59 18.30
C GLU A 364 15.65 -20.10 17.42
N PHE A 365 14.45 -20.26 18.01
CA PHE A 365 13.25 -20.77 17.34
C PHE A 365 11.99 -19.98 17.71
N PHE A 366 11.03 -19.93 16.78
CA PHE A 366 9.63 -19.59 17.10
C PHE A 366 8.74 -20.83 17.07
N TYR A 367 7.78 -20.87 17.99
CA TYR A 367 6.82 -21.97 18.12
C TYR A 367 5.42 -21.52 17.67
N TYR A 368 4.77 -22.37 16.87
CA TYR A 368 3.43 -22.12 16.33
C TYR A 368 2.52 -23.31 16.60
N SER A 369 1.21 -23.06 16.73
CA SER A 369 0.21 -24.08 17.06
C SER A 369 -1.03 -23.97 16.16
N MET A 370 -1.27 -25.00 15.35
CA MET A 370 -2.46 -25.16 14.50
C MET A 370 -3.42 -26.21 15.08
N ALA A 371 -4.73 -26.06 14.84
CA ALA A 371 -5.70 -27.13 15.05
C ALA A 371 -5.88 -27.97 13.78
N GLY A 372 -5.59 -29.27 13.84
CA GLY A 372 -5.64 -30.18 12.70
C GLY A 372 -7.07 -30.56 12.28
N GLY A 373 -7.38 -30.40 10.99
CA GLY A 373 -8.74 -30.40 10.47
C GLY A 373 -9.54 -31.72 10.54
N THR A 374 -8.90 -32.87 10.78
CA THR A 374 -9.53 -34.20 10.69
C THR A 374 -9.59 -35.00 11.99
N ALA A 375 -8.95 -34.54 13.07
CA ALA A 375 -8.90 -35.29 14.34
C ALA A 375 -8.90 -34.42 15.61
N GLY A 376 -8.88 -33.08 15.50
CA GLY A 376 -8.73 -32.19 16.65
C GLY A 376 -7.35 -32.24 17.33
N LYS A 377 -6.42 -33.08 16.86
CA LYS A 377 -5.02 -33.07 17.27
C LYS A 377 -4.42 -31.70 16.90
N ARG A 378 -3.81 -31.04 17.88
CA ARG A 378 -3.05 -29.81 17.70
C ARG A 378 -1.66 -30.16 17.16
N THR A 379 -1.25 -29.51 16.07
CA THR A 379 0.10 -29.64 15.51
C THR A 379 0.93 -28.45 15.94
N THR A 380 2.04 -28.71 16.62
CA THR A 380 3.04 -27.70 16.97
C THR A 380 4.11 -27.69 15.89
N TYR A 381 4.63 -26.50 15.58
CA TYR A 381 5.74 -26.28 14.67
C TYR A 381 6.83 -25.47 15.38
N ARG A 382 8.09 -25.69 14.99
CA ARG A 382 9.28 -25.00 15.50
C ARG A 382 10.14 -24.55 14.32
N VAL A 383 10.09 -23.26 14.00
CA VAL A 383 10.83 -22.65 12.87
C VAL A 383 12.09 -21.98 13.41
N PRO A 384 13.29 -22.21 12.83
CA PRO A 384 14.51 -21.48 13.21
C PRO A 384 14.41 -20.01 12.81
N THR A 385 14.90 -19.10 13.65
CA THR A 385 14.86 -17.65 13.36
C THR A 385 16.03 -17.17 12.50
N TYR A 386 17.17 -17.86 12.61
CA TYR A 386 18.48 -17.37 12.17
C TYR A 386 18.79 -15.96 12.69
N GLY A 387 18.33 -15.64 13.90
CA GLY A 387 18.49 -14.33 14.54
C GLY A 387 17.54 -13.24 14.03
N LYS A 388 16.61 -13.54 13.11
CA LYS A 388 15.65 -12.57 12.55
C LYS A 388 14.19 -12.95 12.85
N LEU A 389 13.43 -11.97 13.34
CA LEU A 389 11.98 -11.99 13.47
C LEU A 389 11.36 -11.22 12.31
N ILE A 390 10.63 -11.92 11.46
CA ILE A 390 9.96 -11.35 10.30
C ILE A 390 8.70 -10.58 10.73
N LYS A 391 8.46 -9.43 10.09
CA LYS A 391 7.38 -8.47 10.32
C LYS A 391 6.65 -8.19 9.01
N ILE A 392 5.32 -8.17 9.02
CA ILE A 392 4.52 -7.70 7.88
C ILE A 392 4.08 -6.26 8.16
N ILE A 393 4.23 -5.38 7.16
CA ILE A 393 3.96 -3.93 7.26
C ILE A 393 3.12 -3.43 6.06
N ASP A 394 2.69 -2.17 6.16
CA ASP A 394 1.87 -1.46 5.16
C ASP A 394 0.52 -2.10 4.81
N PHE A 395 -0.47 -1.83 5.68
CA PHE A 395 -1.83 -2.30 5.51
C PHE A 395 -2.76 -1.29 4.81
N ASP A 396 -2.26 -0.26 4.12
CA ASP A 396 -3.13 0.82 3.59
C ASP A 396 -4.04 0.35 2.43
N ARG A 397 -3.75 -0.82 1.84
CA ARG A 397 -4.63 -1.56 0.90
C ARG A 397 -5.36 -2.76 1.54
N ALA A 398 -5.30 -2.93 2.85
CA ALA A 398 -5.88 -4.10 3.51
C ALA A 398 -7.43 -4.16 3.42
N THR A 399 -7.94 -5.39 3.43
CA THR A 399 -9.37 -5.71 3.63
C THR A 399 -9.51 -6.67 4.80
N PHE A 400 -10.33 -6.34 5.80
CA PHE A 400 -10.50 -7.14 7.02
C PHE A 400 -11.82 -6.87 7.74
N SER A 401 -12.18 -7.77 8.66
CA SER A 401 -13.37 -7.64 9.50
C SER A 401 -13.01 -7.66 10.99
N VAL A 402 -13.64 -6.78 11.77
CA VAL A 402 -13.40 -6.62 13.21
C VAL A 402 -14.65 -6.97 13.99
N LYS A 403 -14.55 -7.91 14.93
CA LYS A 403 -15.65 -8.24 15.85
C LYS A 403 -15.26 -7.96 17.30
N LEU A 404 -15.79 -6.87 17.85
CA LEU A 404 -15.68 -6.58 19.28
C LEU A 404 -16.67 -7.45 20.07
N PRO A 405 -16.36 -7.87 21.32
CA PRO A 405 -17.25 -8.73 22.12
C PRO A 405 -18.67 -8.20 22.36
N LYS A 406 -18.90 -6.89 22.20
CA LYS A 406 -20.20 -6.23 22.33
C LYS A 406 -21.00 -6.12 21.02
N LEU A 407 -20.43 -6.52 19.89
CA LEU A 407 -21.07 -6.47 18.57
C LEU A 407 -21.65 -7.84 18.18
N ARG A 408 -22.88 -7.84 17.64
CA ARG A 408 -23.54 -9.05 17.10
C ARG A 408 -22.79 -9.58 15.88
N GLU A 409 -22.47 -8.67 14.96
CA GLU A 409 -21.81 -8.91 13.67
C GLU A 409 -20.45 -8.22 13.63
N ALA A 410 -19.55 -8.69 12.77
CA ALA A 410 -18.29 -8.01 12.51
C ALA A 410 -18.52 -6.73 11.67
N LYS A 411 -17.62 -5.77 11.79
CA LYS A 411 -17.55 -4.59 10.90
C LYS A 411 -16.45 -4.81 9.88
N PHE A 412 -16.81 -4.82 8.60
CA PHE A 412 -15.87 -4.90 7.49
C PHE A 412 -15.20 -3.53 7.23
N PHE A 413 -13.93 -3.57 6.88
CA PHE A 413 -13.07 -2.46 6.49
C PHE A 413 -12.34 -2.86 5.21
N MET A 414 -12.24 -1.90 4.30
CA MET A 414 -11.74 -2.05 2.94
C MET A 414 -11.26 -0.68 2.50
N SER A 415 -10.05 -0.59 1.96
CA SER A 415 -9.42 0.67 1.55
C SER A 415 -10.19 1.35 0.41
N ASP A 416 -10.34 2.68 0.48
CA ASP A 416 -10.93 3.51 -0.58
C ASP A 416 -10.10 3.52 -1.86
N GLN A 417 -8.86 3.05 -1.81
CA GLN A 417 -8.04 2.70 -2.97
C GLN A 417 -8.74 1.74 -3.95
N PHE A 418 -9.68 0.91 -3.49
CA PHE A 418 -10.46 0.00 -4.34
C PHE A 418 -11.70 0.64 -4.97
N HIS A 419 -11.95 1.94 -4.77
CA HIS A 419 -12.96 2.68 -5.52
C HIS A 419 -12.64 2.63 -7.02
N PRO A 420 -13.63 2.57 -7.94
CA PRO A 420 -13.36 2.51 -9.38
C PRO A 420 -12.47 3.64 -9.94
N ASP A 421 -12.49 4.81 -9.29
CA ASP A 421 -11.75 6.02 -9.66
C ASP A 421 -10.40 6.19 -8.92
N GLU A 422 -10.02 5.21 -8.09
CA GLU A 422 -8.78 5.21 -7.33
C GLU A 422 -7.82 4.13 -7.85
N GLU A 423 -6.55 4.20 -7.43
CA GLU A 423 -5.44 3.47 -8.05
C GLU A 423 -5.62 1.93 -8.09
N ALA A 424 -6.25 1.35 -7.06
CA ALA A 424 -6.54 -0.09 -7.00
C ALA A 424 -7.94 -0.47 -7.57
N GLY A 425 -8.58 0.46 -8.28
CA GLY A 425 -9.90 0.32 -8.89
C GLY A 425 -10.02 -0.93 -9.77
N GLY A 426 -11.11 -1.67 -9.58
CA GLY A 426 -11.40 -2.89 -10.33
C GLY A 426 -10.55 -4.12 -9.96
N GLN A 427 -9.74 -4.08 -8.89
CA GLN A 427 -9.19 -5.31 -8.29
C GLN A 427 -10.30 -6.18 -7.68
N TYR A 428 -11.27 -5.52 -7.03
CA TYR A 428 -12.44 -6.14 -6.40
C TYR A 428 -13.74 -5.44 -6.84
N ASN A 429 -14.86 -6.12 -6.64
CA ASN A 429 -16.20 -5.56 -6.81
C ASN A 429 -17.09 -6.10 -5.67
N VAL A 430 -17.17 -5.34 -4.56
CA VAL A 430 -17.86 -5.74 -3.33
C VAL A 430 -18.13 -4.52 -2.46
N GLU A 431 -19.14 -4.60 -1.58
CA GLU A 431 -19.46 -3.59 -0.57
C GLU A 431 -18.23 -3.13 0.23
N PRO A 432 -17.97 -1.82 0.39
CA PRO A 432 -18.88 -0.70 0.11
C PRO A 432 -18.80 -0.11 -1.31
N PHE A 433 -17.97 -0.67 -2.19
CA PHE A 433 -17.67 -0.14 -3.52
C PHE A 433 -18.23 -1.05 -4.62
N TYR A 434 -19.42 -1.61 -4.40
CA TYR A 434 -20.05 -2.56 -5.32
C TYR A 434 -20.73 -1.83 -6.48
N ASN A 435 -20.30 -2.16 -7.70
CA ASN A 435 -20.97 -1.73 -8.93
C ASN A 435 -21.77 -2.91 -9.52
N PRO A 436 -23.12 -2.83 -9.60
CA PRO A 436 -23.96 -3.91 -10.09
C PRO A 436 -23.87 -4.13 -11.62
N LYS A 437 -23.18 -3.27 -12.38
CA LYS A 437 -22.88 -3.53 -13.82
C LYS A 437 -21.94 -4.73 -14.01
N TYR A 438 -21.12 -5.08 -13.00
CA TYR A 438 -20.06 -6.10 -13.08
C TYR A 438 -20.29 -7.25 -12.09
N PRO A 439 -19.73 -8.46 -12.34
CA PRO A 439 -19.83 -9.58 -11.39
C PRO A 439 -19.13 -9.25 -10.07
N GLU A 440 -19.61 -9.84 -8.97
CA GLU A 440 -19.01 -9.69 -7.65
C GLU A 440 -17.61 -10.34 -7.58
N VAL A 441 -16.61 -9.59 -7.10
CA VAL A 441 -15.23 -10.08 -6.91
C VAL A 441 -14.78 -9.75 -5.49
N LYS A 442 -14.72 -10.78 -4.65
CA LYS A 442 -14.38 -10.66 -3.21
C LYS A 442 -12.87 -10.77 -2.93
N PRO A 443 -12.38 -10.22 -1.80
CA PRO A 443 -11.02 -10.43 -1.30
C PRO A 443 -10.60 -11.90 -1.27
N ASN A 444 -9.39 -12.16 -1.74
CA ASN A 444 -8.89 -13.51 -2.02
C ASN A 444 -7.86 -13.95 -0.99
N ALA A 445 -8.15 -15.02 -0.22
CA ALA A 445 -7.22 -15.56 0.79
C ALA A 445 -5.89 -16.10 0.21
N SER A 446 -5.79 -16.32 -1.11
CA SER A 446 -4.52 -16.67 -1.76
C SER A 446 -3.70 -15.45 -2.17
N PHE A 447 -4.27 -14.24 -2.21
CA PHE A 447 -3.68 -13.09 -2.88
C PHE A 447 -2.26 -12.79 -2.38
N ASP A 448 -2.11 -12.68 -1.06
CA ASP A 448 -0.91 -12.14 -0.42
C ASP A 448 0.35 -12.98 -0.69
N LEU A 449 0.22 -14.32 -0.68
CA LEU A 449 1.34 -15.21 -0.97
C LEU A 449 1.70 -15.23 -2.47
N VAL A 450 0.72 -15.09 -3.37
CA VAL A 450 0.99 -15.00 -4.82
C VAL A 450 1.64 -13.66 -5.17
N ARG A 451 1.17 -12.55 -4.59
CA ARG A 451 1.78 -11.22 -4.78
C ARG A 451 3.21 -11.19 -4.25
N LEU A 452 3.47 -11.82 -3.11
CA LEU A 452 4.80 -11.93 -2.52
C LEU A 452 5.75 -12.76 -3.40
N ALA A 453 5.34 -13.96 -3.82
CA ALA A 453 6.13 -14.78 -4.74
C ALA A 453 6.42 -14.05 -6.05
N ALA A 454 5.42 -13.38 -6.65
CA ALA A 454 5.62 -12.59 -7.86
C ALA A 454 6.59 -11.41 -7.65
N SER A 455 6.65 -10.81 -6.46
CA SER A 455 7.52 -9.68 -6.15
C SER A 455 8.99 -10.00 -5.92
N VAL A 456 9.36 -11.28 -5.79
CA VAL A 456 10.74 -11.71 -5.47
C VAL A 456 11.18 -12.93 -6.28
N PHE A 457 10.43 -13.28 -7.33
CA PHE A 457 10.72 -14.47 -8.14
C PHE A 457 12.04 -14.31 -8.89
N TRP A 458 12.21 -13.19 -9.60
CA TRP A 458 13.38 -12.94 -10.44
C TRP A 458 14.67 -12.81 -9.60
N ASP A 459 14.62 -12.16 -8.43
CA ASP A 459 15.76 -12.06 -7.50
C ASP A 459 16.20 -13.43 -6.93
N CYS A 460 15.25 -14.37 -6.81
CA CYS A 460 15.55 -15.72 -6.37
C CYS A 460 15.99 -16.63 -7.53
N PHE A 461 15.47 -16.39 -8.73
CA PHE A 461 15.48 -17.31 -9.87
C PHE A 461 15.67 -16.54 -11.19
N PRO A 462 16.84 -15.91 -11.42
CA PRO A 462 17.07 -15.03 -12.57
C PRO A 462 16.98 -15.76 -13.92
N HIS A 463 17.24 -17.07 -13.97
CA HIS A 463 16.98 -17.87 -15.18
C HIS A 463 15.49 -18.13 -15.44
N GLY A 464 14.58 -17.58 -14.63
CA GLY A 464 13.14 -17.76 -14.72
C GLY A 464 12.71 -19.19 -14.44
N VAL A 465 11.74 -19.69 -15.21
CA VAL A 465 11.38 -21.12 -15.18
C VAL A 465 12.53 -21.95 -15.75
N SER A 466 13.13 -22.80 -14.91
CA SER A 466 14.31 -23.63 -15.20
C SER A 466 14.28 -24.92 -14.38
N ASP A 467 14.74 -26.04 -14.97
CA ASP A 467 14.90 -27.32 -14.24
C ASP A 467 16.05 -27.33 -13.24
N GLU A 468 17.00 -26.39 -13.36
CA GLU A 468 18.04 -26.12 -12.37
C GLU A 468 17.45 -25.93 -10.97
N TYR A 469 16.37 -25.16 -10.88
CA TYR A 469 15.71 -24.83 -9.61
C TYR A 469 14.70 -25.91 -9.17
N SER A 470 14.43 -26.95 -9.98
CA SER A 470 13.50 -28.04 -9.63
C SER A 470 13.92 -28.85 -8.40
N ALA A 471 15.17 -28.71 -7.92
CA ALA A 471 15.62 -29.22 -6.62
C ALA A 471 15.19 -28.36 -5.42
N ASN A 472 15.03 -27.04 -5.61
CA ASN A 472 14.88 -26.05 -4.55
C ASN A 472 13.43 -26.02 -3.99
N PRO A 473 13.21 -26.20 -2.67
CA PRO A 473 11.87 -26.17 -2.07
C PRO A 473 11.18 -24.79 -2.18
N LEU A 474 11.92 -23.69 -2.16
CA LEU A 474 11.37 -22.33 -2.33
C LEU A 474 10.83 -22.13 -3.75
N TYR A 475 11.59 -22.57 -4.77
CA TYR A 475 11.17 -22.52 -6.17
C TYR A 475 9.89 -23.31 -6.40
N ARG A 476 9.83 -24.57 -5.92
CA ARG A 476 8.62 -25.42 -6.03
C ARG A 476 7.40 -24.75 -5.41
N MET A 477 7.56 -24.13 -4.24
CA MET A 477 6.49 -23.43 -3.53
C MET A 477 6.01 -22.19 -4.30
N PHE A 478 6.92 -21.34 -4.78
CA PHE A 478 6.56 -20.17 -5.58
C PHE A 478 5.90 -20.57 -6.91
N MET A 479 6.45 -21.57 -7.62
CA MET A 479 5.83 -22.10 -8.84
C MET A 479 4.43 -22.68 -8.59
N GLN A 480 4.20 -23.33 -7.45
CA GLN A 480 2.85 -23.77 -7.05
C GLN A 480 1.90 -22.59 -6.83
N TRP A 481 2.35 -21.50 -6.18
CA TRP A 481 1.52 -20.32 -5.91
C TRP A 481 1.25 -19.49 -7.17
N LEU A 482 2.22 -19.42 -8.08
CA LEU A 482 2.13 -18.74 -9.37
C LEU A 482 1.38 -19.54 -10.45
N THR A 483 0.94 -20.76 -10.14
CA THR A 483 0.12 -21.60 -11.04
C THR A 483 -1.37 -21.37 -10.76
N LEU A 484 -2.16 -21.21 -11.83
CA LEU A 484 -3.60 -21.04 -11.79
C LEU A 484 -4.33 -22.39 -11.88
N PRO A 485 -5.64 -22.46 -11.52
CA PRO A 485 -6.41 -23.72 -11.56
C PRO A 485 -6.56 -24.39 -12.94
N ASP A 486 -6.25 -23.68 -14.03
CA ASP A 486 -6.17 -24.22 -15.40
C ASP A 486 -4.78 -24.81 -15.75
N GLY A 487 -3.81 -24.69 -14.84
CA GLY A 487 -2.42 -25.11 -15.03
C GLY A 487 -1.56 -24.13 -15.83
N THR A 488 -2.06 -22.93 -16.15
CA THR A 488 -1.25 -21.81 -16.67
C THR A 488 -0.60 -21.03 -15.53
N SER A 489 0.33 -20.11 -15.81
CA SER A 489 0.90 -19.25 -14.77
C SER A 489 0.23 -17.87 -14.74
N VAL A 490 0.09 -17.27 -13.56
CA VAL A 490 -0.32 -15.88 -13.41
C VAL A 490 0.83 -14.90 -13.74
N LEU A 491 2.08 -15.31 -13.53
CA LEU A 491 3.25 -14.49 -13.82
C LEU A 491 3.77 -14.72 -15.24
N PHE A 492 3.98 -15.97 -15.66
CA PHE A 492 4.59 -16.27 -16.97
C PHE A 492 3.54 -16.44 -18.07
N ARG A 493 3.81 -15.88 -19.25
CA ARG A 493 2.86 -15.92 -20.37
C ARG A 493 2.70 -17.31 -20.97
N ASN A 494 3.79 -17.99 -21.35
CA ASN A 494 3.73 -19.40 -21.74
C ASN A 494 5.01 -20.17 -21.41
N ALA A 495 5.23 -20.39 -20.10
CA ALA A 495 6.34 -21.16 -19.56
C ALA A 495 6.47 -22.60 -20.10
N ARG A 496 5.44 -23.16 -20.77
CA ARG A 496 5.49 -24.50 -21.39
C ARG A 496 6.07 -24.49 -22.80
N GLU A 497 6.01 -23.35 -23.48
CA GLU A 497 6.55 -23.15 -24.83
C GLU A 497 7.86 -22.33 -24.81
N GLY A 498 8.38 -22.02 -23.62
CA GLY A 498 9.62 -21.26 -23.42
C GLY A 498 9.44 -19.75 -23.33
N ASP A 499 8.21 -19.24 -23.46
CA ASP A 499 7.91 -17.81 -23.28
C ASP A 499 7.91 -17.43 -21.78
N LYS A 500 9.05 -16.87 -21.36
CA LYS A 500 9.31 -16.43 -19.98
C LYS A 500 8.85 -15.00 -19.69
N HIS A 501 8.30 -14.27 -20.66
CA HIS A 501 7.85 -12.89 -20.43
C HIS A 501 6.66 -12.85 -19.46
N GLU A 502 6.54 -11.73 -18.75
CA GLU A 502 5.43 -11.51 -17.82
C GLU A 502 4.09 -11.40 -18.56
N ARG A 503 3.10 -12.16 -18.07
CA ARG A 503 1.76 -12.27 -18.66
C ARG A 503 0.93 -10.99 -18.49
N TYR A 504 1.11 -10.28 -17.38
CA TYR A 504 0.35 -9.08 -17.01
C TYR A 504 1.31 -8.00 -16.49
N GLY A 505 1.36 -6.85 -17.15
CA GLY A 505 2.18 -5.71 -16.72
C GLY A 505 1.43 -4.81 -15.72
N GLY A 506 2.15 -4.26 -14.75
CA GLY A 506 1.63 -3.33 -13.75
C GLY A 506 0.39 -3.86 -13.02
N PHE A 507 -0.60 -3.00 -12.80
CA PHE A 507 -1.78 -3.33 -11.99
C PHE A 507 -2.70 -4.43 -12.59
N GLN A 508 -2.49 -4.82 -13.86
CA GLN A 508 -3.16 -5.98 -14.45
C GLN A 508 -2.85 -7.29 -13.70
N LEU A 509 -1.63 -7.41 -13.13
CA LEU A 509 -1.23 -8.57 -12.33
C LEU A 509 -2.04 -8.67 -11.03
N TYR A 510 -2.28 -7.56 -10.35
CA TYR A 510 -3.13 -7.50 -9.15
C TYR A 510 -4.56 -7.95 -9.48
N LYS A 511 -5.13 -7.42 -10.57
CA LYS A 511 -6.47 -7.83 -11.06
C LYS A 511 -6.53 -9.33 -11.35
N ALA A 512 -5.48 -9.91 -11.93
CA ALA A 512 -5.39 -11.34 -12.27
C ALA A 512 -5.30 -12.24 -11.02
N ILE A 513 -4.42 -11.90 -10.06
CA ILE A 513 -4.26 -12.64 -8.80
C ILE A 513 -5.58 -12.62 -7.99
N ALA A 514 -6.28 -11.49 -7.95
CA ALA A 514 -7.59 -11.38 -7.30
C ALA A 514 -8.63 -12.33 -7.94
N ARG A 515 -8.75 -12.32 -9.28
CA ARG A 515 -9.78 -13.08 -10.00
C ARG A 515 -9.51 -14.59 -10.10
N TRP A 516 -8.25 -15.03 -10.22
CA TRP A 516 -7.96 -16.43 -10.64
C TRP A 516 -7.13 -17.29 -9.69
N SER A 517 -6.22 -16.73 -8.87
CA SER A 517 -5.40 -17.55 -7.95
C SER A 517 -6.23 -18.08 -6.78
N ARG A 518 -6.16 -19.39 -6.45
CA ARG A 518 -7.04 -19.99 -5.41
C ARG A 518 -6.37 -20.96 -4.42
N ASP A 519 -5.17 -21.44 -4.68
CA ASP A 519 -4.54 -22.53 -3.91
C ASP A 519 -3.45 -22.08 -2.93
N ALA A 520 -2.90 -20.88 -3.10
CA ALA A 520 -1.89 -20.29 -2.21
C ALA A 520 -2.45 -19.75 -0.88
N VAL A 521 -3.48 -20.37 -0.32
CA VAL A 521 -4.08 -19.95 0.97
C VAL A 521 -3.12 -20.29 2.12
N PRO A 522 -2.62 -19.30 2.91
CA PRO A 522 -1.64 -19.48 3.97
C PRO A 522 -1.88 -20.70 4.87
N ARG A 523 -3.12 -20.92 5.35
CA ARG A 523 -3.46 -22.10 6.17
C ARG A 523 -3.09 -23.42 5.51
N LYS A 524 -3.39 -23.58 4.22
CA LYS A 524 -3.09 -24.79 3.43
C LYS A 524 -1.58 -24.92 3.22
N GLN A 525 -0.89 -23.80 3.06
CA GLN A 525 0.56 -23.75 2.92
C GLN A 525 1.30 -24.10 4.23
N VAL A 526 0.73 -23.84 5.42
CA VAL A 526 1.25 -24.39 6.69
C VAL A 526 1.21 -25.93 6.71
N GLU A 527 0.15 -26.54 6.17
CA GLU A 527 0.01 -28.01 6.16
C GLU A 527 0.98 -28.68 5.17
N LEU A 528 1.26 -28.02 4.03
CA LEU A 528 2.22 -28.49 3.01
C LEU A 528 3.68 -28.18 3.39
N PHE A 529 4.02 -26.89 3.47
CA PHE A 529 5.39 -26.38 3.63
C PHE A 529 5.84 -26.32 5.09
N GLY A 530 4.92 -26.32 6.05
CA GLY A 530 5.26 -26.43 7.48
C GLY A 530 5.76 -27.83 7.89
N SER A 531 5.63 -28.84 7.03
CA SER A 531 5.97 -30.24 7.34
C SER A 531 7.41 -30.49 7.85
N PRO A 532 8.48 -29.81 7.39
CA PRO A 532 9.83 -29.98 7.95
C PRO A 532 10.00 -29.37 9.36
N TYR A 533 9.09 -28.48 9.76
CA TYR A 533 9.14 -27.77 11.04
C TYR A 533 8.24 -28.39 12.12
N VAL A 534 7.56 -29.51 11.84
CA VAL A 534 6.67 -30.17 12.82
C VAL A 534 7.45 -30.60 14.06
N PHE A 535 6.93 -30.23 15.24
CA PHE A 535 7.58 -30.42 16.53
C PHE A 535 6.70 -31.29 17.44
N GLU A 536 7.06 -32.56 17.59
CA GLU A 536 6.28 -33.52 18.38
C GLU A 536 6.45 -33.38 19.91
N SER A 537 7.51 -32.69 20.34
CA SER A 537 7.79 -32.43 21.75
C SER A 537 6.95 -31.28 22.31
N LYS A 538 6.84 -31.23 23.65
CA LYS A 538 6.25 -30.07 24.33
C LYS A 538 7.15 -28.85 24.12
N VAL A 539 6.54 -27.69 23.84
CA VAL A 539 7.22 -26.39 23.80
C VAL A 539 8.02 -26.18 25.11
N PRO A 540 9.29 -25.70 25.05
CA PRO A 540 10.11 -25.49 26.24
C PRO A 540 9.47 -24.57 27.27
N ALA A 541 9.83 -24.75 28.54
CA ALA A 541 9.33 -23.89 29.62
C ALA A 541 9.95 -22.49 29.50
N GLY A 542 9.10 -21.48 29.41
CA GLY A 542 9.52 -20.08 29.17
C GLY A 542 9.41 -19.63 27.71
N GLU A 543 9.11 -20.54 26.77
CA GLU A 543 8.90 -20.17 25.36
C GLU A 543 7.45 -19.84 25.03
N ASP A 544 7.29 -18.82 24.17
CA ASP A 544 6.00 -18.38 23.63
C ASP A 544 5.59 -19.26 22.46
N CYS A 545 4.29 -19.57 22.34
CA CYS A 545 3.74 -20.31 21.21
C CYS A 545 2.56 -19.54 20.61
N LEU A 546 2.64 -19.21 19.32
CA LEU A 546 1.57 -18.49 18.62
C LEU A 546 0.44 -19.47 18.26
N PHE A 547 -0.71 -19.29 18.89
CA PHE A 547 -1.93 -20.04 18.57
C PHE A 547 -2.62 -19.43 17.35
N VAL A 548 -2.50 -20.10 16.21
CA VAL A 548 -3.03 -19.65 14.92
C VAL A 548 -4.48 -20.08 14.70
N ASP A 549 -4.92 -21.16 15.36
CA ASP A 549 -6.32 -21.61 15.35
C ASP A 549 -6.82 -21.86 16.78
N VAL A 550 -7.93 -21.18 17.12
CA VAL A 550 -8.63 -21.18 18.42
C VAL A 550 -10.13 -21.35 18.17
#